data_AF-A0A2P8E3A1-F1
#
_entry.id   AF-A0A2P8E3A1-F1
#
_cell.length_a   1.000
_cell.length_b   1.000
_cell.length_c   1.000
_cell.angle_alpha   90.00
_cell.angle_beta   90.00
_cell.angle_gamma   90.00
#
_symmetry.space_group_name_H-M   'P 1'
#
loop_
_entity.id
_entity.type
_entity.pdbx_description
1 polymer ?
#
loop_
_entity_poly.entity_id
_entity_poly.type
_entity_poly.pdbx_seq_one_letter_code
_entity_poly.pdbx_strand_id
1 'polypeptide(L)'
;MKRRLVLIFMTILVGCIETNPEPNQSNISDVSVAGFSVKKLGEEVSLFFAVERIPKRNKWIMVWKINGTIVHQEPIPKNNVSIVLFHRYKPSSTGQYLYEGCISNGSSEFCNGDSFSVIE
;
A
#
# COMPACT_ATOMS: atom_id res chain seq x y z
N MET A 1 42.39 12.67 -51.99
CA MET A 1 41.47 11.51 -52.05
C MET A 1 41.34 10.95 -50.63
N LYS A 2 40.27 11.28 -49.89
CA LYS A 2 39.02 10.51 -49.71
C LYS A 2 39.19 9.12 -49.07
N ARG A 3 38.79 9.01 -47.79
CA ARG A 3 37.85 8.04 -47.15
C ARG A 3 38.32 7.75 -45.70
N ARG A 4 37.71 8.38 -44.68
CA ARG A 4 36.44 8.06 -43.98
C ARG A 4 36.53 6.82 -43.07
N LEU A 5 35.99 7.01 -41.86
CA LEU A 5 35.60 6.00 -40.85
C LEU A 5 36.81 5.31 -40.20
N VAL A 6 36.98 5.27 -38.88
CA VAL A 6 36.03 4.69 -37.92
C VAL A 6 36.08 5.49 -36.60
N LEU A 7 35.13 6.43 -36.45
CA LEU A 7 34.48 6.62 -35.15
C LEU A 7 33.73 5.31 -34.83
N ILE A 8 33.43 5.08 -33.55
CA ILE A 8 32.63 3.98 -32.97
C ILE A 8 33.52 3.00 -32.20
N PHE A 9 33.93 3.38 -30.99
CA PHE A 9 34.03 2.44 -29.86
C PHE A 9 33.91 3.22 -28.53
N MET A 10 32.90 4.08 -28.46
CA MET A 10 32.46 4.74 -27.23
C MET A 10 30.98 4.38 -27.03
N THR A 11 30.68 3.08 -27.10
CA THR A 11 29.43 2.52 -26.61
C THR A 11 29.49 2.54 -25.09
N ILE A 12 29.20 3.71 -24.52
CA ILE A 12 28.73 3.79 -23.14
C ILE A 12 27.44 2.98 -23.14
N LEU A 13 27.53 1.73 -22.68
CA LEU A 13 26.40 0.96 -22.21
C LEU A 13 25.85 1.73 -21.00
N VAL A 14 25.08 2.79 -21.27
CA VAL A 14 24.04 3.24 -20.34
C VAL A 14 22.98 2.15 -20.43
N GLY A 15 23.29 0.99 -19.83
CA GLY A 15 22.24 0.09 -19.40
C GLY A 15 21.39 0.95 -18.49
N CYS A 16 20.17 1.24 -18.89
CA CYS A 16 19.16 1.68 -17.94
C CYS A 16 19.14 0.60 -16.86
N ILE A 17 19.79 0.87 -15.72
CA ILE A 17 19.44 0.17 -14.50
C ILE A 17 17.98 0.56 -14.34
N GLU A 18 17.06 -0.33 -14.72
CA GLU A 18 15.66 -0.18 -14.36
C GLU A 18 15.64 -0.18 -12.83
N THR A 19 15.80 1.01 -12.25
CA THR A 19 15.56 1.26 -10.85
C THR A 19 14.06 1.11 -10.70
N ASN A 20 13.61 -0.11 -10.47
CA ASN A 20 12.23 -0.41 -10.14
C ASN A 20 12.06 0.06 -8.69
N PRO A 21 11.40 1.21 -8.46
CA PRO A 21 11.38 1.81 -7.14
C PRO A 21 10.69 0.87 -6.16
N GLU A 22 11.13 0.84 -4.90
CA GLU A 22 10.30 0.28 -3.83
C GLU A 22 8.98 1.06 -3.75
N PRO A 23 7.86 0.41 -3.35
CA PRO A 23 6.65 1.14 -3.08
C PRO A 23 6.92 2.14 -1.96
N ASN A 24 6.11 3.18 -1.92
CA ASN A 24 6.15 4.21 -0.90
C ASN A 24 4.70 4.65 -0.62
N GLN A 25 4.53 5.66 0.23
CA GLN A 25 3.21 6.13 0.63
C GLN A 25 2.35 6.61 -0.54
N SER A 26 2.94 7.08 -1.66
CA SER A 26 2.17 7.47 -2.87
C SER A 26 1.51 6.30 -3.59
N ASN A 27 1.91 5.07 -3.28
CA ASN A 27 1.24 3.87 -3.76
C ASN A 27 -0.05 3.58 -3.01
N ILE A 28 -0.32 4.23 -1.88
CA ILE A 28 -1.57 4.12 -1.15
C ILE A 28 -2.51 5.17 -1.73
N SER A 29 -3.53 4.73 -2.46
CA SER A 29 -4.50 5.67 -3.06
C SER A 29 -5.57 6.10 -2.07
N ASP A 30 -5.97 5.21 -1.15
CA ASP A 30 -6.92 5.54 -0.10
C ASP A 30 -6.85 4.56 1.08
N VAL A 31 -7.08 5.08 2.28
CA VAL A 31 -7.30 4.34 3.52
C VAL A 31 -8.39 5.09 4.26
N SER A 32 -9.56 4.45 4.42
CA SER A 32 -10.71 5.12 5.01
C SER A 32 -11.62 4.16 5.76
N VAL A 33 -12.34 4.69 6.75
CA VAL A 33 -13.41 3.97 7.44
C VAL A 33 -14.74 4.33 6.78
N ALA A 34 -15.45 3.34 6.24
CA ALA A 34 -16.68 3.61 5.51
C ALA A 34 -17.80 4.15 6.42
N GLY A 35 -18.48 5.18 5.93
CA GLY A 35 -19.60 5.85 6.61
C GLY A 35 -19.12 6.89 7.62
N PHE A 36 -19.88 7.09 8.70
CA PHE A 36 -19.58 8.12 9.69
C PHE A 36 -18.38 7.76 10.57
N SER A 37 -17.60 8.77 10.98
CA SER A 37 -16.47 8.65 11.90
C SER A 37 -16.87 8.32 13.34
N VAL A 38 -18.17 8.27 13.66
CA VAL A 38 -18.70 7.84 14.96
C VAL A 38 -19.60 6.62 14.75
N LYS A 39 -19.34 5.56 15.52
CA LYS A 39 -19.98 4.24 15.42
C LYS A 39 -20.46 3.78 16.79
N LYS A 40 -21.50 2.95 16.86
CA LYS A 40 -21.91 2.35 18.13
C LYS A 40 -21.14 1.09 18.45
N LEU A 41 -20.96 0.81 19.73
CA LEU A 41 -20.33 -0.40 20.20
C LEU A 41 -21.11 -1.62 19.69
N GLY A 42 -20.39 -2.56 19.08
CA GLY A 42 -20.98 -3.75 18.49
C GLY A 42 -21.46 -3.59 17.04
N GLU A 43 -21.44 -2.39 16.46
CA GLU A 43 -21.61 -2.22 15.01
C GLU A 43 -20.34 -2.65 14.26
N GLU A 44 -20.52 -3.32 13.12
CA GLU A 44 -19.41 -3.60 12.20
C GLU A 44 -19.04 -2.32 11.43
N VAL A 45 -17.74 -2.06 11.32
CA VAL A 45 -17.18 -1.01 10.48
C VAL A 45 -16.50 -1.64 9.27
N SER A 46 -16.61 -0.99 8.12
CA SER A 46 -15.89 -1.42 6.92
C SER A 46 -14.63 -0.58 6.77
N LEU A 47 -13.49 -1.24 6.79
CA LEU A 47 -12.16 -0.67 6.61
C LEU A 47 -11.78 -0.79 5.15
N PHE A 48 -11.65 0.34 4.47
CA PHE A 48 -11.31 0.42 3.05
C PHE A 48 -9.81 0.58 2.88
N PHE A 49 -9.23 -0.15 1.93
CA PHE A 49 -7.84 0.01 1.56
C PHE A 49 -7.66 -0.13 0.06
N ALA A 50 -7.12 0.93 -0.56
CA ALA A 50 -6.81 0.95 -1.97
C ALA A 50 -5.31 1.26 -2.17
N VAL A 51 -4.69 0.47 -3.05
CA VAL A 51 -3.28 0.58 -3.40
C VAL A 51 -3.10 0.51 -4.91
N GLU A 52 -2.15 1.28 -5.43
CA GLU A 52 -1.89 1.43 -6.85
C GLU A 52 -0.40 1.40 -7.17
N ARG A 53 -0.09 1.00 -8.41
CA ARG A 53 1.25 1.04 -9.02
C ARG A 53 2.30 0.26 -8.20
N ILE A 54 1.90 -0.91 -7.69
CA ILE A 54 2.78 -1.73 -6.84
C ILE A 54 3.90 -2.38 -7.66
N PRO A 55 5.18 -2.25 -7.24
CA PRO A 55 6.31 -2.87 -7.90
C PRO A 55 6.25 -4.41 -7.90
N LYS A 56 6.51 -5.03 -9.05
CA LYS A 56 6.26 -6.47 -9.30
C LYS A 56 7.28 -7.45 -8.72
N ARG A 57 8.49 -7.01 -8.35
CA ARG A 57 9.58 -7.93 -7.96
C ARG A 57 9.36 -8.58 -6.60
N ASN A 58 8.90 -7.81 -5.62
CA ASN A 58 8.72 -8.28 -4.25
C ASN A 58 7.32 -8.86 -4.06
N LYS A 59 7.19 -9.79 -3.10
CA LYS A 59 5.89 -10.22 -2.60
C LYS A 59 5.44 -9.19 -1.58
N TRP A 60 4.51 -8.35 -1.98
CA TRP A 60 3.91 -7.37 -1.08
C TRP A 60 2.64 -7.94 -0.44
N ILE A 61 2.35 -7.49 0.77
CA ILE A 61 1.13 -7.77 1.51
C ILE A 61 0.45 -6.46 1.85
N MET A 62 -0.88 -6.44 1.77
CA MET A 62 -1.72 -5.42 2.37
C MET A 62 -2.00 -5.84 3.81
N VAL A 63 -1.89 -4.91 4.75
CA VAL A 63 -2.05 -5.14 6.18
C VAL A 63 -3.02 -4.10 6.72
N TRP A 64 -4.05 -4.56 7.44
CA TRP A 64 -4.98 -3.71 8.16
C TRP A 64 -4.59 -3.73 9.62
N LYS A 65 -4.34 -2.55 10.19
CA LYS A 65 -4.05 -2.39 11.61
C LYS A 65 -5.12 -1.53 12.28
N ILE A 66 -5.43 -1.89 13.51
CA ILE A 66 -6.23 -1.09 14.42
C ILE A 66 -5.37 -0.79 15.63
N ASN A 67 -5.11 0.50 15.89
CA ASN A 67 -4.23 0.95 16.98
C ASN A 67 -2.89 0.21 16.97
N GLY A 68 -2.27 0.07 15.79
CA GLY A 68 -1.01 -0.65 15.59
C GLY A 68 -1.11 -2.19 15.60
N THR A 69 -2.26 -2.77 15.95
CA THR A 69 -2.46 -4.23 15.98
C THR A 69 -2.96 -4.74 14.64
N ILE A 70 -2.29 -5.73 14.05
CA ILE A 70 -2.73 -6.35 12.79
C ILE A 70 -4.04 -7.10 13.01
N VAL A 71 -5.09 -6.71 12.31
CA VAL A 71 -6.40 -7.37 12.34
C VAL A 71 -6.65 -8.21 11.09
N HIS A 72 -5.99 -7.89 9.98
CA HIS A 72 -6.09 -8.63 8.72
C HIS A 72 -4.86 -8.43 7.84
N GLN A 73 -4.58 -9.38 6.96
CA GLN A 73 -3.53 -9.24 5.95
C GLN A 73 -3.80 -10.09 4.72
N GLU A 74 -3.45 -9.60 3.54
CA GLU A 74 -3.61 -10.31 2.27
C GLU A 74 -2.43 -10.08 1.31
N PRO A 75 -2.01 -11.09 0.54
CA PRO A 75 -0.98 -10.92 -0.47
C PRO A 75 -1.47 -10.10 -1.66
N ILE A 76 -0.62 -9.20 -2.13
CA ILE A 76 -0.82 -8.45 -3.39
C ILE A 76 -0.39 -9.34 -4.56
N PRO A 77 -1.28 -9.69 -5.50
CA PRO A 77 -0.92 -10.45 -6.69
C PRO A 77 0.09 -9.71 -7.57
N LYS A 78 1.10 -10.43 -8.08
CA LYS A 78 2.27 -9.89 -8.81
C LYS A 78 1.97 -9.10 -10.10
N ASN A 79 0.72 -9.06 -10.55
CA ASN A 79 0.31 -8.43 -11.80
C ASN A 79 -0.77 -7.36 -11.63
N ASN A 80 -1.17 -7.05 -10.41
CA ASN A 80 -2.20 -6.04 -10.19
C ASN A 80 -1.60 -4.65 -10.26
N VAL A 81 -2.20 -3.80 -11.10
CA VAL A 81 -1.85 -2.38 -11.21
C VAL A 81 -2.54 -1.58 -10.10
N SER A 82 -3.73 -2.02 -9.69
CA SER A 82 -4.51 -1.45 -8.60
C SER A 82 -5.23 -2.58 -7.87
N ILE A 83 -5.34 -2.46 -6.56
CA ILE A 83 -6.09 -3.37 -5.70
C ILE A 83 -6.91 -2.53 -4.73
N VAL A 84 -8.17 -2.92 -4.59
CA VAL A 84 -9.09 -2.31 -3.64
C VAL A 84 -9.74 -3.43 -2.85
N LEU A 85 -9.63 -3.36 -1.53
CA LEU A 85 -10.15 -4.37 -0.63
C LEU A 85 -10.88 -3.73 0.55
N PHE A 86 -11.87 -4.44 1.05
CA PHE A 86 -12.63 -4.08 2.25
C PHE A 86 -12.48 -5.18 3.29
N HIS A 87 -12.30 -4.76 4.54
CA HIS A 87 -12.30 -5.67 5.68
C HIS A 87 -13.33 -5.20 6.70
N ARG A 88 -14.11 -6.13 7.27
CA ARG A 88 -15.07 -5.80 8.32
C ARG A 88 -14.40 -5.97 9.68
N TYR A 89 -14.50 -4.95 10.51
CA TYR A 89 -13.98 -4.96 11.87
C TYR A 89 -15.12 -4.67 12.84
N LYS A 90 -15.16 -5.39 13.97
CA LYS A 90 -16.11 -5.16 15.04
C LYS A 90 -15.36 -4.68 16.28
N PRO A 91 -15.52 -3.41 16.69
CA PRO A 91 -14.88 -2.88 17.89
C PRO A 91 -15.33 -3.63 19.13
N SER A 92 -14.40 -3.90 20.04
CA SER A 92 -14.66 -4.58 21.32
C SER A 92 -14.84 -3.63 22.50
N SER A 93 -14.46 -2.36 22.35
CA SER A 93 -14.62 -1.33 23.37
C SER A 93 -15.00 0.03 22.76
N THR A 94 -15.50 0.95 23.59
CA THR A 94 -15.65 2.35 23.22
C THR A 94 -14.29 3.05 23.16
N GLY A 95 -14.25 4.24 22.57
CA GLY A 95 -13.06 5.09 22.47
C GLY A 95 -12.66 5.42 21.04
N GLN A 96 -11.46 5.99 20.89
CA GLN A 96 -10.89 6.35 19.60
C GLN A 96 -10.08 5.18 19.03
N TYR A 97 -10.20 5.01 17.73
CA TYR A 97 -9.53 3.98 16.96
C TYR A 97 -8.81 4.63 15.78
N LEU A 98 -7.56 4.26 15.59
CA LEU A 98 -6.78 4.54 14.40
C LEU A 98 -6.76 3.28 13.54
N TYR A 99 -7.36 3.38 12.36
CA TYR A 99 -7.24 2.37 11.33
C TYR A 99 -6.08 2.74 10.41
N GLU A 100 -5.17 1.79 10.16
CA GLU A 100 -4.06 1.96 9.24
C GLU A 100 -4.09 0.87 8.16
N GLY A 101 -4.00 1.27 6.90
CA GLY A 101 -3.75 0.39 5.77
C GLY A 101 -2.28 0.48 5.39
N CYS A 102 -1.56 -0.64 5.47
CA CYS A 102 -0.13 -0.69 5.20
C CYS A 102 0.23 -1.65 4.05
N ILE A 103 1.22 -1.27 3.26
CA ILE A 103 1.89 -2.15 2.29
C ILE A 103 3.20 -2.60 2.91
N SER A 104 3.40 -3.91 3.02
CA SER A 104 4.60 -4.48 3.65
C SER A 104 5.19 -5.61 2.81
N ASN A 105 6.48 -5.85 2.94
CA ASN A 105 7.15 -7.08 2.47
C ASN A 105 7.86 -7.82 3.62
N GLY A 106 7.59 -7.43 4.88
CA GLY A 106 8.26 -7.92 6.07
C GLY A 106 9.57 -7.20 6.44
N SER A 107 10.17 -6.43 5.54
CA SER A 107 11.39 -5.63 5.80
C SER A 107 11.13 -4.12 5.73
N SER A 108 10.25 -3.71 4.82
CA SER A 108 9.78 -2.34 4.63
C SER A 108 8.28 -2.30 4.82
N GLU A 109 7.78 -1.21 5.38
CA GLU A 109 6.36 -0.97 5.60
C GLU A 109 6.01 0.49 5.35
N PHE A 110 4.91 0.72 4.64
CA PHE A 110 4.38 2.05 4.33
C PHE A 110 2.91 2.07 4.68
N CYS A 111 2.47 3.03 5.51
CA CYS A 111 1.11 3.10 6.01
C CYS A 111 0.47 4.45 5.71
N ASN A 112 -0.85 4.44 5.58
CA ASN A 112 -1.70 5.60 5.75
C ASN A 112 -2.83 5.23 6.72
N GLY A 113 -3.49 6.22 7.32
CA GLY A 113 -4.49 5.96 8.35
C GLY A 113 -5.65 6.93 8.38
N ASP A 114 -6.74 6.44 8.94
CA ASP A 114 -7.98 7.17 9.19
C ASP A 114 -8.50 6.83 10.59
N SER A 115 -9.17 7.81 11.21
CA SER A 115 -9.61 7.71 12.60
C SER A 115 -11.12 7.61 12.71
N PHE A 116 -11.58 6.78 13.64
CA PHE A 116 -12.99 6.67 13.99
C PHE A 116 -13.18 6.54 15.50
N SER A 117 -14.37 6.86 15.98
CA SER A 117 -14.75 6.80 17.38
C SER A 117 -15.89 5.82 17.59
N VAL A 118 -15.84 5.09 18.70
CA VAL A 118 -16.87 4.14 19.11
C VAL A 118 -17.49 4.62 20.41
N ILE A 119 -18.81 4.73 20.43
CA ILE A 119 -19.62 5.15 21.58
C ILE A 119 -20.59 4.04 21.98
N GLU A 120 -21.22 4.15 23.14
CA GLU A 120 -22.27 3.20 23.58
C GLU A 120 -23.55 3.28 22.73
#